data_AF-A0A2E4JV14-F1
#
_entry.id   AF-A0A2E4JV14-F1
#
_cell.length_a   1.000
_cell.length_b   1.000
_cell.length_c   1.000
_cell.angle_alpha   90.00
_cell.angle_beta   90.00
_cell.angle_gamma   90.00
#
_symmetry.space_group_name_H-M   'P 1'
#
loop_
_entity.id
_entity.type
_entity.pdbx_description
1 polymer ?
#
loop_
_entity_poly.entity_id
_entity_poly.type
_entity_poly.pdbx_seq_one_letter_code
_entity_poly.pdbx_strand_id
1 'polypeptide(L)'
;MAMRVEEITSGMESSEMRGLRPKQDARFHRDFDVDLEGDILEAIDSFDDFDPKVRALDLTNNASSDLFLSLAKWCSSSQWRCWEARLFLYVEPSLSNTASKDLDFTSPLIWKEFSDKLSRTDRSSFSESVVLDWMSRREEMGETMEPSEDPMILPTMNSHRSLSESLFLFIQEYRKQDLHLLVGKEYLDSGEWNLGGSPISGINEVLNV
;
A
#
# COMPACT_ATOMS: atom_id res chain seq x y z
N MET A 1 -21.08 -12.35 -5.29
CA MET A 1 -20.96 -13.76 -5.72
C MET A 1 -19.49 -13.98 -6.05
N ALA A 2 -18.81 -14.92 -5.41
CA ALA A 2 -17.38 -15.11 -5.63
C ALA A 2 -17.13 -15.90 -6.92
N MET A 3 -16.10 -15.50 -7.66
CA MET A 3 -15.72 -16.10 -8.94
C MET A 3 -14.98 -17.42 -8.75
N ARG A 4 -15.17 -18.32 -9.71
CA ARG A 4 -14.41 -19.57 -9.82
C ARG A 4 -13.06 -19.33 -10.47
N VAL A 5 -12.11 -20.22 -10.22
CA VAL A 5 -10.77 -20.12 -10.80
C VAL A 5 -10.84 -20.15 -12.33
N GLU A 6 -11.63 -21.05 -12.92
CA GLU A 6 -11.82 -21.14 -14.38
C GLU A 6 -12.34 -19.82 -15.01
N GLU A 7 -13.20 -19.09 -14.29
CA GLU A 7 -13.76 -17.81 -14.75
C GLU A 7 -12.70 -16.72 -14.70
N ILE A 8 -11.88 -16.70 -13.64
CA ILE A 8 -10.76 -15.77 -13.49
C ILE A 8 -9.73 -16.04 -14.59
N THR A 9 -9.27 -17.28 -14.76
CA THR A 9 -8.28 -17.66 -15.76
C THR A 9 -8.71 -17.23 -17.16
N SER A 10 -9.90 -17.67 -17.61
CA SER A 10 -10.39 -17.34 -18.95
C SER A 10 -10.56 -15.83 -19.17
N GLY A 11 -11.01 -15.11 -18.14
CA GLY A 11 -11.18 -13.67 -18.20
C GLY A 11 -9.86 -12.88 -18.22
N MET A 12 -8.81 -13.38 -17.56
CA MET A 12 -7.47 -12.79 -17.61
C MET A 12 -6.81 -13.02 -18.98
N GLU A 13 -6.88 -14.25 -19.51
CA GLU A 13 -6.34 -14.61 -20.83
C GLU A 13 -6.99 -13.82 -21.99
N SER A 14 -8.28 -13.55 -21.89
CA SER A 14 -9.05 -12.79 -22.89
C SER A 14 -9.04 -11.27 -22.65
N SER A 15 -8.41 -10.80 -21.57
CA SER A 15 -8.44 -9.40 -21.11
C SER A 15 -9.84 -8.86 -20.79
N GLU A 16 -10.86 -9.71 -20.70
CA GLU A 16 -12.24 -9.31 -20.37
C GLU A 16 -12.37 -8.80 -18.92
N MET A 17 -11.48 -9.24 -18.02
CA MET A 17 -11.47 -8.83 -16.61
C MET A 17 -11.09 -7.36 -16.41
N ARG A 18 -10.45 -6.70 -17.39
CA ARG A 18 -10.01 -5.29 -17.27
C ARG A 18 -11.19 -4.35 -17.02
N GLY A 19 -12.36 -4.67 -17.58
CA GLY A 19 -13.59 -3.90 -17.38
C GLY A 19 -14.15 -3.96 -15.95
N LEU A 20 -13.71 -4.95 -15.15
CA LEU A 20 -14.13 -5.12 -13.76
C LEU A 20 -13.18 -4.44 -12.76
N ARG A 21 -11.99 -3.98 -13.20
CA ARG A 21 -11.08 -3.24 -12.32
C ARG A 21 -11.73 -1.93 -11.86
N PRO A 22 -11.57 -1.55 -10.59
CA PRO A 22 -12.01 -0.24 -10.13
C PRO A 22 -11.36 0.88 -10.97
N LYS A 23 -12.09 2.00 -11.11
CA LYS A 23 -11.58 3.15 -11.83
C LYS A 23 -10.33 3.69 -11.13
N GLN A 24 -9.24 3.81 -11.87
CA GLN A 24 -7.99 4.35 -11.34
C GLN A 24 -8.17 5.82 -10.92
N ASP A 25 -7.62 6.17 -9.76
CA ASP A 25 -7.43 7.56 -9.38
C ASP A 25 -6.22 8.14 -10.12
N ALA A 26 -6.44 9.15 -10.94
CA ALA A 26 -5.41 9.78 -11.77
C ALA A 26 -4.26 10.43 -10.97
N ARG A 27 -4.43 10.65 -9.66
CA ARG A 27 -3.40 11.20 -8.77
C ARG A 27 -2.36 10.14 -8.37
N PHE A 28 -2.69 8.86 -8.49
CA PHE A 28 -1.88 7.75 -7.99
C PHE A 28 -1.52 6.77 -9.09
N HIS A 29 -0.38 6.12 -8.88
CA HIS A 29 -0.01 4.97 -9.68
C HIS A 29 -0.90 3.77 -9.34
N ARG A 30 -0.97 2.80 -10.24
CA ARG A 30 -1.46 1.44 -10.01
C ARG A 30 -0.72 0.53 -10.99
N ASP A 31 -0.44 -0.70 -10.56
CA ASP A 31 0.18 -1.72 -11.40
C ASP A 31 -0.64 -1.95 -12.69
N PHE A 32 0.07 -2.18 -13.79
CA PHE A 32 -0.52 -2.33 -15.12
C PHE A 32 -1.41 -3.57 -15.20
N ASP A 33 -2.43 -3.50 -16.06
CA ASP A 33 -3.35 -4.61 -16.26
C ASP A 33 -2.61 -5.88 -16.73
N VAL A 34 -1.71 -5.75 -17.71
CA VAL A 34 -0.98 -6.90 -18.28
C VAL A 34 -0.05 -7.60 -17.27
N ASP A 35 0.60 -6.84 -16.40
CA ASP A 35 1.52 -7.39 -15.41
C ASP A 35 0.74 -8.21 -14.38
N LEU A 36 -0.35 -7.65 -13.85
CA LEU A 36 -1.19 -8.36 -12.89
C LEU A 36 -1.98 -9.53 -13.51
N GLU A 37 -2.37 -9.45 -14.78
CA GLU A 37 -2.92 -10.60 -15.51
C GLU A 37 -1.92 -11.76 -15.50
N GLY A 38 -0.64 -11.47 -15.78
CA GLY A 38 0.45 -12.43 -15.72
C GLY A 38 0.64 -13.01 -14.33
N ASP A 39 0.78 -12.15 -13.30
CA ASP A 39 0.97 -12.56 -11.91
C ASP A 39 -0.17 -13.47 -11.41
N ILE A 40 -1.42 -13.16 -11.79
CA ILE A 40 -2.60 -13.96 -11.39
C ILE A 40 -2.58 -15.33 -12.08
N LEU A 41 -2.28 -15.38 -13.38
CA LEU A 41 -2.19 -16.65 -14.11
C LEU A 41 -1.04 -17.51 -13.59
N GLU A 42 0.12 -16.92 -13.35
CA GLU A 42 1.28 -17.62 -12.76
C GLU A 42 0.94 -18.17 -11.35
N ALA A 43 0.25 -17.38 -10.53
CA ALA A 43 -0.19 -17.83 -9.22
C ALA A 43 -1.17 -19.01 -9.33
N ILE A 44 -2.12 -18.99 -10.27
CA ILE A 44 -3.07 -20.10 -10.51
C ILE A 44 -2.34 -21.36 -11.02
N ASP A 45 -1.39 -21.20 -11.93
CA ASP A 45 -0.62 -22.32 -12.50
C ASP A 45 0.31 -22.99 -11.47
N SER A 46 0.64 -22.31 -10.38
CA SER A 46 1.45 -22.86 -9.29
C SER A 46 0.72 -23.87 -8.40
N PHE A 47 -0.61 -24.00 -8.53
CA PHE A 47 -1.39 -24.98 -7.77
C PHE A 47 -1.36 -26.35 -8.44
N ASP A 48 -0.93 -27.36 -7.68
CA ASP A 48 -1.02 -28.76 -8.08
C ASP A 48 -2.45 -29.30 -7.88
N ASP A 49 -3.01 -29.93 -8.92
CA ASP A 49 -4.22 -30.78 -8.88
C ASP A 49 -5.42 -30.17 -8.10
N PHE A 50 -6.01 -29.11 -8.64
CA PHE A 50 -7.22 -28.47 -8.11
C PHE A 50 -8.41 -28.57 -9.09
N ASP A 51 -9.64 -28.52 -8.59
CA ASP A 51 -10.84 -28.41 -9.43
C ASP A 51 -10.96 -26.95 -9.95
N PRO A 52 -10.90 -26.68 -11.27
CA PRO A 52 -11.02 -25.32 -11.81
C PRO A 52 -12.35 -24.63 -11.45
N LYS A 53 -13.37 -25.39 -11.06
CA LYS A 53 -14.67 -24.88 -10.63
C LYS A 53 -14.69 -24.44 -9.17
N VAL A 54 -13.62 -24.67 -8.42
CA VAL A 54 -13.48 -24.18 -7.06
C VAL A 54 -13.49 -22.64 -7.06
N ARG A 55 -13.98 -22.03 -5.99
CA ARG A 55 -13.86 -20.58 -5.82
C ARG A 55 -12.39 -20.27 -5.53
N ALA A 56 -11.87 -19.18 -6.09
CA ALA A 56 -10.48 -18.77 -5.80
C ALA A 56 -10.24 -18.55 -4.29
N LEU A 57 -11.28 -18.15 -3.55
CA LEU A 57 -11.24 -17.96 -2.09
C LEU A 57 -11.01 -19.28 -1.32
N ASP A 58 -11.41 -20.42 -1.88
CA ASP A 58 -11.38 -21.71 -1.20
C ASP A 58 -10.06 -22.47 -1.45
N LEU A 59 -9.11 -21.87 -2.18
CA LEU A 59 -7.77 -22.42 -2.38
C LEU A 59 -6.92 -22.22 -1.12
N THR A 60 -6.42 -23.32 -0.54
CA THR A 60 -5.69 -23.31 0.74
C THR A 60 -4.23 -23.76 0.56
N ASN A 61 -3.26 -22.83 0.53
CA ASN A 61 -1.80 -23.05 0.65
C ASN A 61 -1.07 -21.69 0.54
N ASN A 62 0.27 -21.66 0.49
CA ASN A 62 1.01 -20.41 0.29
C ASN A 62 0.76 -19.79 -1.10
N ALA A 63 0.61 -20.60 -2.15
CA ALA A 63 0.26 -20.10 -3.48
C ALA A 63 -1.08 -19.33 -3.49
N SER A 64 -1.99 -19.64 -2.56
CA SER A 64 -3.22 -18.84 -2.41
C SER A 64 -2.93 -17.44 -1.91
N SER A 65 -1.93 -17.24 -1.04
CA SER A 65 -1.54 -15.89 -0.63
C SER A 65 -1.02 -15.04 -1.80
N ASP A 66 -0.27 -15.65 -2.74
CA ASP A 66 0.21 -14.97 -3.96
C ASP A 66 -0.96 -14.58 -4.87
N LEU A 67 -1.90 -15.51 -5.06
CA LEU A 67 -3.13 -15.25 -5.80
C LEU A 67 -3.97 -14.14 -5.13
N PHE A 68 -4.14 -14.18 -3.82
CA PHE A 68 -4.87 -13.17 -3.05
C PHE A 68 -4.22 -11.80 -3.13
N LEU A 69 -2.89 -11.72 -2.99
CA LEU A 69 -2.17 -10.46 -3.10
C LEU A 69 -2.34 -9.87 -4.50
N SER A 70 -2.22 -10.69 -5.54
CA SER A 70 -2.36 -10.26 -6.94
C SER A 70 -3.80 -9.81 -7.24
N LEU A 71 -4.81 -10.53 -6.74
CA LEU A 71 -6.21 -10.11 -6.82
C LEU A 71 -6.49 -8.84 -6.01
N ALA A 72 -5.89 -8.66 -4.84
CA ALA A 72 -6.02 -7.44 -4.06
C ALA A 72 -5.43 -6.22 -4.81
N LYS A 73 -4.27 -6.39 -5.45
CA LYS A 73 -3.68 -5.40 -6.35
C LYS A 73 -4.55 -5.15 -7.59
N TRP A 74 -5.15 -6.20 -8.18
CA TRP A 74 -6.10 -6.08 -9.28
C TRP A 74 -7.28 -5.18 -8.93
N CYS A 75 -7.83 -5.39 -7.73
CA CYS A 75 -8.95 -4.63 -7.16
C CYS A 75 -8.54 -3.27 -6.57
N SER A 76 -7.28 -2.85 -6.66
CA SER A 76 -6.87 -1.53 -6.17
C SER A 76 -7.27 -0.42 -7.17
N SER A 77 -7.62 0.76 -6.65
CA SER A 77 -7.83 1.98 -7.46
C SER A 77 -6.60 2.90 -7.48
N SER A 78 -5.71 2.71 -6.52
CA SER A 78 -4.59 3.61 -6.24
C SER A 78 -3.53 2.89 -5.42
N GLN A 79 -2.27 3.26 -5.66
CA GLN A 79 -1.11 2.79 -4.92
C GLN A 79 -0.21 3.96 -4.55
N TRP A 80 0.28 3.95 -3.31
CA TRP A 80 1.29 4.87 -2.82
C TRP A 80 2.48 4.08 -2.29
N ARG A 81 3.69 4.44 -2.71
CA ARG A 81 4.94 3.75 -2.32
C ARG A 81 5.96 4.77 -1.84
N CYS A 82 6.78 4.36 -0.87
CA CYS A 82 7.99 5.09 -0.49
C CYS A 82 9.03 4.14 0.10
N TRP A 83 10.27 4.62 0.21
CA TRP A 83 11.28 4.00 1.06
C TRP A 83 10.82 3.98 2.52
N GLU A 84 10.95 2.85 3.20
CA GLU A 84 10.52 2.69 4.60
C GLU A 84 11.13 3.76 5.52
N ALA A 85 12.42 4.10 5.33
CA ALA A 85 13.09 5.14 6.11
C ALA A 85 12.35 6.51 6.08
N ARG A 86 11.59 6.80 5.02
CA ARG A 86 10.80 8.04 4.93
C ARG A 86 9.57 8.02 5.83
N LEU A 87 9.06 6.85 6.22
CA LEU A 87 7.92 6.73 7.13
C LEU A 87 8.25 7.21 8.55
N PHE A 88 9.52 7.18 8.96
CA PHE A 88 9.99 7.84 10.19
C PHE A 88 9.90 9.37 10.11
N LEU A 89 9.86 9.96 8.92
CA LEU A 89 9.61 11.40 8.75
C LEU A 89 8.12 11.68 8.53
N TYR A 90 7.41 10.79 7.85
CA TYR A 90 6.05 11.08 7.35
C TYR A 90 4.96 10.64 8.32
N VAL A 91 5.17 9.54 9.03
CA VAL A 91 4.14 8.85 9.83
C VAL A 91 4.50 8.90 11.32
N GLU A 92 5.73 8.52 11.68
CA GLU A 92 6.18 8.49 13.09
C GLU A 92 5.84 9.76 13.89
N PRO A 93 6.08 11.00 13.39
CA PRO A 93 5.82 12.22 14.17
C PRO A 93 4.35 12.44 14.54
N SER A 94 3.44 11.75 13.84
CA SER A 94 2.00 11.82 14.08
C SER A 94 1.51 10.80 15.09
N LEU A 95 2.35 9.83 15.50
CA LEU A 95 2.00 8.78 16.44
C LEU A 95 2.17 9.27 17.88
N SER A 96 1.24 8.88 18.75
CA SER A 96 1.15 9.33 20.14
C SER A 96 2.21 8.68 21.04
N ASN A 97 2.91 7.66 20.55
CA ASN A 97 3.81 6.80 21.31
C ASN A 97 5.22 6.79 20.70
N THR A 98 5.91 7.93 20.76
CA THR A 98 7.26 8.15 20.20
C THR A 98 8.40 7.48 20.98
N ALA A 99 8.13 6.42 21.75
CA ALA A 99 9.11 5.80 22.67
C ALA A 99 9.43 4.32 22.43
N SER A 100 8.80 3.63 21.47
CA SER A 100 9.14 2.22 21.16
C SER A 100 10.07 2.13 19.96
N LYS A 101 11.25 1.53 20.15
CA LYS A 101 12.30 1.30 19.14
C LYS A 101 11.89 0.40 17.97
N ASP A 102 10.69 -0.16 17.99
CA ASP A 102 10.22 -1.15 17.02
C ASP A 102 8.90 -0.71 16.38
N LEU A 103 8.94 0.37 15.57
CA LEU A 103 7.80 0.73 14.73
C LEU A 103 7.70 -0.24 13.56
N ASP A 104 6.60 -0.99 13.50
CA ASP A 104 6.27 -1.85 12.37
C ASP A 104 5.23 -1.15 11.46
N PHE A 105 5.71 -0.50 10.40
CA PHE A 105 4.85 0.19 9.44
C PHE A 105 3.94 -0.74 8.61
N THR A 106 4.05 -2.07 8.77
CA THR A 106 3.05 -3.00 8.20
C THR A 106 1.81 -3.13 9.08
N SER A 107 1.90 -2.71 10.35
CA SER A 107 0.81 -2.79 11.31
C SER A 107 -0.37 -1.89 10.92
N PRO A 108 -1.58 -2.45 10.77
CA PRO A 108 -2.79 -1.67 10.49
C PRO A 108 -3.11 -0.62 11.57
N LEU A 109 -2.66 -0.84 12.81
CA LEU A 109 -2.88 0.09 13.93
C LEU A 109 -2.14 1.41 13.72
N ILE A 110 -0.91 1.37 13.18
CA ILE A 110 -0.15 2.58 12.85
C ILE A 110 -0.92 3.43 11.84
N TRP A 111 -1.43 2.81 10.79
CA TRP A 111 -2.17 3.52 9.74
C TRP A 111 -3.50 4.06 10.23
N LYS A 112 -4.19 3.36 11.13
CA LYS A 112 -5.40 3.86 11.78
C LYS A 112 -5.11 5.10 12.63
N GLU A 113 -4.10 5.02 13.50
CA GLU A 113 -3.69 6.14 14.34
C GLU A 113 -3.24 7.35 13.51
N PHE A 114 -2.41 7.11 12.49
CA PHE A 114 -1.94 8.13 11.56
C PHE A 114 -3.10 8.80 10.83
N SER A 115 -4.04 8.00 10.30
CA SER A 115 -5.25 8.49 9.64
C SER A 115 -6.11 9.36 10.55
N ASP A 116 -6.27 8.97 11.81
CA ASP A 116 -7.03 9.74 12.81
C ASP A 116 -6.32 11.04 13.18
N LYS A 117 -4.99 11.04 13.29
CA LYS A 117 -4.21 12.26 13.50
C LYS A 117 -4.34 13.22 12.30
N LEU A 118 -4.15 12.70 11.08
CA LEU A 118 -4.26 13.48 9.84
C LEU A 118 -5.64 14.09 9.64
N SER A 119 -6.70 13.50 10.18
CA SER A 119 -8.07 14.05 10.09
C SER A 119 -8.23 15.44 10.74
N ARG A 120 -7.26 15.84 11.59
CA ARG A 120 -7.26 17.11 12.33
C ARG A 120 -6.26 18.13 11.76
N THR A 121 -5.68 17.84 10.60
CA THR A 121 -4.64 18.65 9.96
C THR A 121 -4.99 18.84 8.49
N ASP A 122 -4.60 19.97 7.89
CA ASP A 122 -4.72 20.19 6.45
C ASP A 122 -3.45 19.74 5.71
N ARG A 123 -3.56 19.61 4.40
CA ARG A 123 -2.46 19.14 3.53
C ARG A 123 -1.19 19.99 3.65
N SER A 124 -1.32 21.32 3.67
CA SER A 124 -0.17 22.23 3.71
C SER A 124 0.57 22.05 5.02
N SER A 125 -0.16 22.16 6.14
CA SER A 125 0.39 22.00 7.49
C SER A 125 1.10 20.66 7.68
N PHE A 126 0.52 19.55 7.18
CA PHE A 126 1.18 18.25 7.26
C PHE A 126 2.50 18.23 6.47
N SER A 127 2.47 18.61 5.19
CA SER A 127 3.66 18.57 4.34
C SER A 127 4.78 19.52 4.82
N GLU A 128 4.41 20.68 5.37
CA GLU A 128 5.34 21.62 5.98
C GLU A 128 5.98 21.04 7.25
N SER A 129 5.19 20.40 8.12
CA SER A 129 5.73 19.75 9.33
C SER A 129 6.78 18.68 9.00
N VAL A 130 6.55 17.90 7.93
CA VAL A 130 7.50 16.89 7.45
C VAL A 130 8.81 17.53 6.97
N VAL A 131 8.71 18.62 6.20
CA VAL A 131 9.89 19.33 5.71
C VAL A 131 10.69 19.94 6.87
N LEU A 132 10.00 20.57 7.84
CA LEU A 132 10.65 21.15 9.01
C LEU A 132 11.33 20.09 9.89
N ASP A 133 10.69 18.94 10.13
CA ASP A 133 11.29 17.83 10.86
C ASP A 133 12.54 17.30 10.13
N TRP A 134 12.47 17.10 8.81
CA TRP A 134 13.64 16.71 8.02
C TRP A 134 14.80 17.71 8.12
N MET A 135 14.52 19.02 8.05
CA MET A 135 15.53 20.06 8.21
C MET A 135 16.15 20.02 9.61
N SER A 136 15.34 19.90 10.66
CA SER A 136 15.81 19.82 12.05
C SER A 136 16.72 18.63 12.28
N ARG A 137 16.30 17.42 11.85
CA ARG A 137 17.11 16.20 12.00
C ARG A 137 18.44 16.29 11.25
N ARG A 138 18.45 16.98 10.10
CA ARG A 138 19.66 17.20 9.30
C ARG A 138 20.63 18.15 10.02
N GLU A 139 20.14 19.28 10.53
CA GLU A 139 20.94 20.22 11.34
C GLU A 139 21.50 19.55 12.60
N GLU A 140 20.72 18.71 13.28
CA GLU A 140 21.15 17.95 14.46
C GLU A 140 22.29 16.96 14.16
N MET A 141 22.38 16.46 12.93
CA MET A 141 23.49 15.61 12.45
C MET A 141 24.73 16.42 12.07
N GLY A 142 24.67 17.76 12.12
CA GLY A 142 25.76 18.64 11.71
C GLY A 142 25.90 18.78 10.19
N GLU A 143 24.88 18.41 9.43
CA GLU A 143 24.86 18.51 7.97
C GLU A 143 24.55 19.93 7.50
N THR A 144 25.09 20.33 6.35
CA THR A 144 24.87 21.67 5.80
C THR A 144 23.42 21.88 5.34
N MET A 145 22.91 23.09 5.54
CA MET A 145 21.63 23.57 5.00
C MET A 145 21.80 24.53 3.82
N GLU A 146 23.05 24.80 3.42
CA GLU A 146 23.37 25.73 2.34
C GLU A 146 23.29 25.03 0.98
N PRO A 147 22.37 25.42 0.07
CA PRO A 147 22.26 24.78 -1.25
C PRO A 147 23.51 24.94 -2.12
N SER A 148 24.37 25.91 -1.81
CA SER A 148 25.68 26.06 -2.46
C SER A 148 26.69 24.99 -2.05
N GLU A 149 26.53 24.41 -0.86
CA GLU A 149 27.39 23.35 -0.33
C GLU A 149 26.83 21.96 -0.63
N ASP A 150 25.50 21.81 -0.64
CA ASP A 150 24.81 20.61 -1.11
C ASP A 150 23.68 20.96 -2.12
N PRO A 151 23.90 20.73 -3.43
CA PRO A 151 22.89 21.03 -4.46
C PRO A 151 21.64 20.13 -4.36
N MET A 152 21.68 19.03 -3.60
CA MET A 152 20.57 18.10 -3.44
C MET A 152 19.58 18.53 -2.36
N ILE A 153 19.85 19.58 -1.57
CA ILE A 153 18.95 20.06 -0.51
C ILE A 153 17.57 20.42 -1.09
N LEU A 154 17.52 21.28 -2.10
CA LEU A 154 16.25 21.74 -2.67
C LEU A 154 15.48 20.61 -3.38
N PRO A 155 16.11 19.76 -4.22
CA PRO A 155 15.45 18.57 -4.76
C PRO A 155 14.90 17.63 -3.67
N THR A 156 15.67 17.40 -2.61
CA THR A 156 15.28 16.50 -1.51
C THR A 156 14.11 17.07 -0.72
N MET A 157 14.17 18.35 -0.36
CA MET A 157 13.07 19.08 0.27
C MET A 157 11.79 19.00 -0.56
N ASN A 158 11.88 19.24 -1.88
CA ASN A 158 10.74 19.14 -2.79
C ASN A 158 10.20 17.70 -2.87
N SER A 159 11.07 16.68 -2.82
CA SER A 159 10.66 15.28 -2.74
C SER A 159 9.90 14.98 -1.44
N HIS A 160 10.34 15.50 -0.29
CA HIS A 160 9.63 15.31 0.98
C HIS A 160 8.26 15.99 0.97
N ARG A 161 8.19 17.23 0.46
CA ARG A 161 6.91 17.95 0.30
C ARG A 161 5.95 17.20 -0.62
N SER A 162 6.38 16.87 -1.84
CA SER A 162 5.51 16.23 -2.82
C SER A 162 4.98 14.86 -2.36
N LEU A 163 5.82 14.04 -1.71
CA LEU A 163 5.38 12.73 -1.23
C LEU A 163 4.49 12.80 -0.01
N SER A 164 4.76 13.71 0.93
CA SER A 164 3.88 13.91 2.09
C SER A 164 2.52 14.49 1.67
N GLU A 165 2.47 15.43 0.72
CA GLU A 165 1.22 15.90 0.14
C GLU A 165 0.44 14.76 -0.54
N SER A 166 1.13 13.90 -1.30
CA SER A 166 0.53 12.73 -1.95
C SER A 166 0.01 11.72 -0.93
N LEU A 167 0.79 11.45 0.14
CA LEU A 167 0.37 10.57 1.24
C LEU A 167 -0.88 11.09 1.94
N PHE A 168 -0.93 12.40 2.21
CA PHE A 168 -2.11 13.04 2.79
C PHE A 168 -3.35 12.79 1.93
N LEU A 169 -3.24 13.02 0.62
CA LEU A 169 -4.34 12.79 -0.32
C LEU A 169 -4.75 11.31 -0.36
N PHE A 170 -3.79 10.39 -0.31
CA PHE A 170 -4.03 8.95 -0.31
C PHE A 170 -4.84 8.52 0.92
N ILE A 171 -4.44 8.97 2.10
CA ILE A 171 -5.14 8.67 3.35
C ILE A 171 -6.53 9.32 3.38
N GLN A 172 -6.68 10.54 2.87
CA GLN A 172 -8.00 11.17 2.76
C GLN A 172 -8.94 10.41 1.82
N GLU A 173 -8.43 9.84 0.72
CA GLU A 173 -9.22 9.03 -0.19
C GLU A 173 -9.67 7.72 0.47
N TYR A 174 -8.72 7.03 1.12
CA TYR A 174 -8.99 5.85 1.94
C TYR A 174 -10.09 6.10 2.98
N ARG A 175 -10.11 7.27 3.64
CA ARG A 175 -11.14 7.61 4.65
C ARG A 175 -12.52 7.91 4.07
N LYS A 176 -12.59 8.44 2.84
CA LYS A 176 -13.85 8.91 2.24
C LYS A 176 -14.65 7.78 1.60
N GLN A 177 -13.96 6.73 1.19
CA GLN A 177 -14.54 5.58 0.53
C GLN A 177 -14.56 4.38 1.49
N ASP A 178 -15.45 3.43 1.27
CA ASP A 178 -15.47 2.15 2.00
C ASP A 178 -14.37 1.23 1.44
N LEU A 179 -13.11 1.69 1.53
CA LEU A 179 -11.93 1.00 1.02
C LEU A 179 -11.16 0.34 2.16
N HIS A 180 -10.50 -0.77 1.83
CA HIS A 180 -9.52 -1.40 2.70
C HIS A 180 -8.10 -1.03 2.26
N LEU A 181 -7.22 -0.78 3.23
CA LEU A 181 -5.79 -0.64 2.95
C LEU A 181 -5.16 -2.01 2.77
N LEU A 182 -4.36 -2.13 1.71
CA LEU A 182 -3.36 -3.17 1.53
C LEU A 182 -2.00 -2.58 1.90
N VAL A 183 -1.36 -3.10 2.94
CA VAL A 183 -0.09 -2.62 3.48
C VAL A 183 0.92 -3.76 3.50
N GLY A 184 2.10 -3.54 2.93
CA GLY A 184 3.19 -4.50 2.96
C GLY A 184 4.49 -3.88 2.48
N LYS A 185 5.52 -4.72 2.37
CA LYS A 185 6.83 -4.34 1.85
C LYS A 185 7.18 -5.30 0.71
N GLU A 186 7.91 -4.80 -0.27
CA GLU A 186 8.19 -5.56 -1.50
C GLU A 186 8.97 -6.86 -1.26
N TYR A 187 9.71 -6.96 -0.15
CA TYR A 187 10.48 -8.15 0.21
C TYR A 187 9.75 -9.12 1.15
N LEU A 188 8.53 -8.80 1.60
CA LEU A 188 7.74 -9.69 2.44
C LEU A 188 7.03 -10.74 1.60
N ASP A 189 6.86 -11.93 2.18
CA ASP A 189 6.05 -12.98 1.59
C ASP A 189 4.60 -12.49 1.47
N SER A 190 3.89 -12.93 0.44
CA SER A 190 2.52 -12.46 0.16
C SER A 190 1.56 -12.66 1.33
N GLY A 191 1.74 -13.74 2.09
CA GLY A 191 0.95 -14.03 3.30
C GLY A 191 1.15 -13.06 4.46
N GLU A 192 2.24 -12.27 4.46
CA GLU A 192 2.57 -11.29 5.49
C GLU A 192 2.03 -9.88 5.18
N TRP A 193 1.54 -9.65 3.96
CA TRP A 193 0.87 -8.40 3.62
C TRP A 193 -0.45 -8.29 4.38
N ASN A 194 -0.75 -7.09 4.90
CA ASN A 194 -1.97 -6.82 5.66
C ASN A 194 -3.05 -6.21 4.74
N LEU A 195 -4.19 -6.87 4.63
CA LEU A 195 -5.38 -6.37 3.94
C LEU A 195 -6.48 -6.09 4.96
N GLY A 196 -6.96 -4.84 5.03
CA GLY A 196 -8.13 -4.48 5.83
C GLY A 196 -7.99 -4.71 7.33
N GLY A 197 -6.77 -4.87 7.84
CA GLY A 197 -6.52 -5.12 9.27
C GLY A 197 -6.03 -6.52 9.61
N SER A 198 -5.87 -7.42 8.63
CA SER A 198 -5.40 -8.79 8.86
C SER A 198 -4.37 -9.22 7.82
N PRO A 199 -3.37 -10.04 8.18
CA PRO A 199 -2.44 -10.61 7.22
C PRO A 199 -3.18 -11.54 6.26
N ILE A 200 -2.77 -11.57 4.98
CA ILE A 200 -3.40 -12.38 3.93
C ILE A 200 -3.45 -13.87 4.32
N SER A 201 -2.37 -14.39 4.92
CA SER A 201 -2.32 -15.77 5.42
C SER A 201 -3.36 -16.10 6.50
N GLY A 202 -3.87 -15.09 7.20
CA GLY A 202 -4.90 -15.22 8.24
C GLY A 202 -6.33 -15.05 7.71
N ILE A 203 -6.51 -14.77 6.42
CA ILE A 203 -7.82 -14.60 5.80
C ILE A 203 -8.42 -15.99 5.54
N ASN A 204 -8.96 -16.61 6.61
CA ASN A 204 -9.64 -17.90 6.49
C ASN A 204 -11.13 -17.77 6.16
N GLU A 205 -11.72 -16.60 6.39
CA GLU A 205 -13.08 -16.23 6.00
C GLU A 205 -13.10 -14.70 5.90
N VAL A 206 -13.18 -14.11 4.71
CA VAL A 206 -13.46 -12.66 4.64
C VAL A 206 -14.90 -12.47 5.07
N LEU A 207 -15.05 -12.04 6.31
CA LEU A 207 -16.00 -11.03 6.78
C LEU A 207 -17.11 -10.75 5.77
N ASN A 208 -18.31 -11.24 6.10
CA ASN A 208 -19.54 -10.67 5.55
C ASN A 208 -19.52 -9.16 5.83
N VAL A 209 -19.18 -8.36 4.82
CA VAL A 209 -19.56 -6.96 4.71
C VAL A 209 -20.48 -6.85 3.51
#